data_AF-A0A6B8RJT5-F1
#
_entry.id   AF-A0A6B8RJT5-F1
#
_cell.length_a   1.000
_cell.length_b   1.000
_cell.length_c   1.000
_cell.angle_alpha   90.00
_cell.angle_beta   90.00
_cell.angle_gamma   90.00
#
_symmetry.space_group_name_H-M   'P 1'
#
loop_
_entity.id
_entity.type
_entity.pdbx_description
1 polymer ?
#
loop_
_entity_poly.entity_id
_entity_poly.type
_entity_poly.pdbx_seq_one_letter_code
_entity_poly.pdbx_strand_id
1 'polypeptide(L)'
;MNDEVTQIIKDKYNEYADKVINEIQELGPDCLHSGDDSGLDDVWEEFKFQVQEGESIFYEFYEATILSICSGVLKKLSVNELKLLWLISDGYYDWNEDWSPGTNELLEMVEDELYSIIYNIAESEEVTRNCDDEYEKDDDKNVDDDEEEFEDEIEAEKEIIFEEGGFKNFCDTTAKLKLNDIMDVIFNEYGRVSRMTTGDKKKKAQYKQDVFVLFKLYTSTQFPPENLRPLYLEDSRNLLIKLSEHLIALQDIDKLLTESKVDSVPTIRMKRVPWSC
;
A
#
# COMPACT_ATOMS: atom_id res chain seq x y z
N MET A 1 6.55 32.17 -23.11
CA MET A 1 6.68 31.02 -24.04
C MET A 1 5.69 31.23 -25.18
N ASN A 2 5.97 30.77 -26.41
CA ASN A 2 4.98 30.84 -27.50
C ASN A 2 3.88 29.81 -27.21
N ASP A 3 2.60 30.18 -27.33
CA ASP A 3 1.44 29.32 -27.09
C ASP A 3 1.54 27.99 -27.86
N GLU A 4 2.09 28.02 -29.08
CA GLU A 4 2.32 26.82 -29.89
C GLU A 4 3.28 25.82 -29.23
N VAL A 5 4.35 26.31 -28.60
CA VAL A 5 5.33 25.44 -27.92
C VAL A 5 4.71 24.84 -26.67
N THR A 6 3.96 25.64 -25.91
CA THR A 6 3.23 25.15 -24.73
C THR A 6 2.23 24.06 -25.13
N GLN A 7 1.52 24.21 -26.25
CA GLN A 7 0.60 23.19 -26.74
C GLN A 7 1.33 21.89 -27.11
N ILE A 8 2.47 21.97 -27.82
CA ILE A 8 3.28 20.79 -28.17
C ILE A 8 3.73 20.03 -26.91
N ILE A 9 4.10 20.75 -25.85
CA ILE A 9 4.54 20.12 -24.61
C ILE A 9 3.36 19.46 -23.88
N LYS A 10 2.18 20.11 -23.86
CA LYS A 10 0.94 19.50 -23.34
C LYS A 10 0.54 18.25 -24.10
N ASP A 11 0.60 18.28 -25.42
CA ASP A 11 0.33 17.11 -26.27
C ASP A 11 1.31 15.97 -25.95
N LYS A 12 2.56 16.30 -25.62
CA LYS A 12 3.56 15.32 -25.18
C LYS A 12 3.25 14.73 -23.82
N TYR A 13 2.84 15.54 -22.83
CA TYR A 13 2.38 15.03 -21.55
C TYR A 13 1.19 14.09 -21.70
N ASN A 14 0.21 14.45 -22.53
CA ASN A 14 -0.94 13.57 -22.81
C ASN A 14 -0.50 12.23 -23.43
N GLU A 15 0.45 12.25 -24.38
CA GLU A 15 1.02 11.01 -24.95
C GLU A 15 1.67 10.11 -23.88
N TYR A 16 2.32 10.69 -22.86
CA TYR A 16 2.89 9.91 -21.76
C TYR A 16 1.84 9.47 -20.75
N ALA A 17 0.84 10.30 -20.46
CA ALA A 17 -0.28 9.95 -19.61
C ALA A 17 -1.03 8.74 -20.19
N ASP A 18 -1.31 8.73 -21.49
CA ASP A 18 -1.91 7.59 -22.18
C ASP A 18 -1.06 6.32 -22.00
N LYS A 19 0.28 6.41 -22.09
CA LYS A 19 1.16 5.25 -21.88
C LYS A 19 1.09 4.74 -20.44
N VAL A 20 1.08 5.64 -19.47
CA VAL A 20 0.96 5.27 -18.06
C VAL A 20 -0.39 4.63 -17.78
N ILE A 21 -1.49 5.20 -18.27
CA ILE A 21 -2.84 4.65 -18.12
C ILE A 21 -2.94 3.25 -18.74
N ASN A 22 -2.41 3.07 -19.96
CA ASN A 22 -2.36 1.73 -20.58
C ASN A 22 -1.55 0.74 -19.73
N GLU A 23 -0.39 1.15 -19.17
CA GLU A 23 0.39 0.29 -18.27
C GLU A 23 -0.36 -0.03 -16.96
N ILE A 24 -1.21 0.88 -16.45
CA ILE A 24 -2.07 0.66 -15.27
C ILE A 24 -3.20 -0.33 -15.60
N GLN A 25 -3.86 -0.18 -16.75
CA GLN A 25 -4.93 -1.08 -17.20
C GLN A 25 -4.43 -2.49 -17.49
N GLU A 26 -3.15 -2.65 -17.85
CA GLU A 26 -2.50 -3.94 -18.03
C GLU A 26 -2.08 -4.62 -16.71
N LEU A 27 -2.24 -3.94 -15.57
CA LEU A 27 -2.01 -4.57 -14.27
C LEU A 27 -3.02 -5.70 -14.05
N GLY A 28 -2.53 -6.84 -13.55
CA GLY A 28 -3.37 -8.02 -13.31
C GLY A 28 -4.35 -7.80 -12.14
N PRO A 29 -5.37 -8.68 -12.02
CA PRO A 29 -6.36 -8.60 -10.95
C PRO A 29 -5.74 -8.70 -9.55
N ASP A 30 -4.56 -9.31 -9.41
CA ASP A 30 -3.80 -9.38 -8.15
C ASP A 30 -3.36 -7.99 -7.61
N CYS A 31 -3.44 -6.95 -8.45
CA CYS A 31 -3.14 -5.56 -8.08
C CYS A 31 -4.38 -4.78 -7.64
N LEU A 32 -5.57 -5.37 -7.69
CA LEU A 32 -6.78 -4.81 -7.12
C LEU A 32 -6.75 -4.99 -5.59
N HIS A 33 -7.02 -3.91 -4.87
CA HIS A 33 -7.16 -3.90 -3.41
C HIS A 33 -8.61 -3.77 -2.96
N SER A 34 -9.53 -3.44 -3.89
CA SER A 34 -10.94 -3.69 -3.69
C SER A 34 -11.18 -5.20 -3.69
N GLY A 35 -12.13 -5.66 -2.88
CA GLY A 35 -12.51 -7.07 -2.89
C GLY A 35 -13.08 -7.46 -4.26
N ASP A 36 -13.22 -8.77 -4.48
CA ASP A 36 -13.83 -9.34 -5.70
C ASP A 36 -15.28 -8.85 -5.94
N ASP A 37 -15.88 -8.15 -4.98
CA ASP A 37 -17.24 -7.62 -5.00
C ASP A 37 -17.37 -6.18 -5.54
N SER A 38 -16.27 -5.56 -6.00
CA SER A 38 -16.29 -4.16 -6.43
C SER A 38 -16.96 -3.91 -7.78
N GLY A 39 -16.98 -4.93 -8.66
CA GLY A 39 -17.50 -4.81 -10.02
C GLY A 39 -16.68 -3.87 -10.92
N LEU A 40 -15.43 -3.60 -10.54
CA LEU A 40 -14.48 -2.78 -11.29
C LEU A 40 -13.57 -3.67 -12.14
N ASP A 41 -13.30 -3.24 -13.38
CA ASP A 41 -12.67 -4.11 -14.38
C ASP A 41 -11.15 -4.22 -14.23
N ASP A 42 -10.51 -3.13 -13.81
CA ASP A 42 -9.06 -3.04 -13.70
C ASP A 42 -8.63 -2.01 -12.64
N VAL A 43 -7.31 -1.92 -12.45
CA VAL A 43 -6.69 -1.01 -11.47
C VAL A 43 -6.95 0.46 -11.80
N TRP A 44 -7.15 0.80 -13.08
CA TRP A 44 -7.47 2.16 -13.48
C TRP A 44 -8.88 2.55 -13.05
N GLU A 45 -9.87 1.68 -13.27
CA GLU A 45 -11.25 1.90 -12.80
C GLU A 45 -11.31 2.03 -11.27
N GLU A 46 -10.50 1.26 -10.54
CA GLU A 46 -10.38 1.42 -9.09
C GLU A 46 -9.71 2.73 -8.69
N PHE A 47 -8.63 3.13 -9.36
CA PHE A 47 -8.00 4.42 -9.09
C PHE A 47 -8.96 5.59 -9.35
N LYS A 48 -9.70 5.59 -10.46
CA LYS A 48 -10.76 6.57 -10.75
C LYS A 48 -11.80 6.63 -9.63
N PHE A 49 -12.28 5.47 -9.19
CA PHE A 49 -13.25 5.37 -8.11
C PHE A 49 -12.71 5.96 -6.79
N GLN A 50 -11.46 5.66 -6.43
CA GLN A 50 -10.81 6.20 -5.22
C GLN A 50 -10.64 7.73 -5.29
N VAL A 51 -10.26 8.27 -6.45
CA VAL A 51 -10.12 9.72 -6.64
C VAL A 51 -11.47 10.43 -6.50
N GLN A 52 -12.55 9.87 -7.05
CA GLN A 52 -13.87 10.52 -7.10
C GLN A 52 -14.70 10.35 -5.82
N GLU A 53 -14.68 9.16 -5.22
CA GLU A 53 -15.55 8.80 -4.08
C GLU A 53 -14.80 8.88 -2.74
N GLY A 54 -13.50 9.15 -2.79
CA GLY A 54 -12.64 9.40 -1.64
C GLY A 54 -11.60 8.31 -1.42
N GLU A 55 -10.43 8.76 -0.97
CA GLU A 55 -9.25 7.94 -0.74
C GLU A 55 -9.49 6.91 0.39
N SER A 56 -9.47 5.62 0.04
CA SER A 56 -9.43 4.54 1.02
C SER A 56 -8.07 4.48 1.72
N ILE A 57 -7.96 3.63 2.75
CA ILE A 57 -6.68 3.32 3.39
C ILE A 57 -5.64 2.72 2.44
N PHE A 58 -6.06 2.25 1.25
CA PHE A 58 -5.18 1.67 0.26
C PHE A 58 -4.76 2.66 -0.85
N TYR A 59 -5.27 3.89 -0.81
CA TYR A 59 -4.98 4.90 -1.83
C TYR A 59 -3.48 5.15 -2.02
N GLU A 60 -2.72 5.21 -0.93
CA GLU A 60 -1.26 5.39 -0.96
C GLU A 60 -0.53 4.29 -1.77
N PHE A 61 -1.09 3.08 -1.88
CA PHE A 61 -0.50 2.01 -2.70
C PHE A 61 -0.74 2.25 -4.19
N TYR A 62 -1.91 2.77 -4.57
CA TYR A 62 -2.20 3.16 -5.94
C TYR A 62 -1.32 4.33 -6.36
N GLU A 63 -1.25 5.38 -5.54
CA GLU A 63 -0.38 6.53 -5.78
C GLU A 63 1.08 6.10 -5.99
N ALA A 64 1.63 5.29 -5.07
CA ALA A 64 3.01 4.80 -5.20
C ALA A 64 3.23 3.95 -6.45
N THR A 65 2.24 3.14 -6.84
CA THR A 65 2.31 2.30 -8.05
C THR A 65 2.30 3.16 -9.31
N ILE A 66 1.40 4.13 -9.40
CA ILE A 66 1.28 5.05 -10.53
C ILE A 66 2.54 5.90 -10.67
N LEU A 67 3.06 6.46 -9.57
CA LEU A 67 4.33 7.19 -9.57
C LEU A 67 5.48 6.31 -10.07
N SER A 68 5.56 5.05 -9.64
CA SER A 68 6.57 4.11 -10.15
C SER A 68 6.47 3.89 -11.67
N ILE A 69 5.26 3.76 -12.20
CA ILE A 69 5.00 3.63 -13.65
C ILE A 69 5.38 4.93 -14.38
N CYS A 70 4.99 6.11 -13.88
CA CYS A 70 5.42 7.41 -14.39
C CYS A 70 6.96 7.48 -14.48
N SER A 71 7.65 7.13 -13.40
CA SER A 71 9.11 7.03 -13.34
C SER A 71 9.66 6.13 -14.46
N GLY A 72 9.05 4.96 -14.64
CA GLY A 72 9.44 3.98 -15.66
C GLY A 72 9.30 4.50 -17.08
N VAL A 73 8.23 5.24 -17.36
CA VAL A 73 8.01 5.92 -18.65
C VAL A 73 9.04 7.05 -18.85
N LEU A 74 9.24 7.91 -17.85
CA LEU A 74 10.11 9.09 -17.95
C LEU A 74 11.60 8.74 -18.02
N LYS A 75 12.05 7.68 -17.35
CA LYS A 75 13.45 7.20 -17.42
C LYS A 75 13.89 6.78 -18.82
N LYS A 76 12.94 6.48 -19.72
CA LYS A 76 13.22 6.13 -21.12
C LYS A 76 13.47 7.38 -22.00
N LEU A 77 13.18 8.58 -21.50
CA LEU A 77 13.28 9.83 -22.24
C LEU A 77 14.70 10.38 -22.26
N SER A 78 15.01 11.17 -23.29
CA SER A 78 16.29 11.88 -23.35
C SER A 78 16.29 13.06 -22.36
N VAL A 79 17.48 13.46 -21.88
CA VAL A 79 17.61 14.65 -21.00
C VAL A 79 17.05 15.92 -21.67
N ASN A 80 17.14 16.05 -22.99
CA ASN A 80 16.59 17.20 -23.70
C ASN A 80 15.06 17.21 -23.69
N GLU A 81 14.45 16.03 -23.75
CA GLU A 81 13.00 15.86 -23.69
C GLU A 81 12.48 16.12 -22.27
N LEU A 82 13.18 15.62 -21.24
CA LEU A 82 12.89 15.98 -19.84
C LEU A 82 13.00 17.50 -19.61
N LYS A 83 14.05 18.14 -20.12
CA LYS A 83 14.18 19.60 -20.05
C LYS A 83 13.05 20.33 -20.76
N LEU A 84 12.57 19.80 -21.89
CA LEU A 84 11.46 20.39 -22.64
C LEU A 84 10.16 20.30 -21.83
N LEU A 85 9.85 19.13 -21.25
CA LEU A 85 8.69 18.91 -20.40
C LEU A 85 8.73 19.82 -19.16
N TRP A 86 9.88 19.88 -18.50
CA TRP A 86 10.11 20.71 -17.31
C TRP A 86 9.75 22.18 -17.52
N LEU A 87 9.92 22.75 -18.73
CA LEU A 87 9.63 24.18 -19.00
C LEU A 87 8.19 24.61 -18.71
N ILE A 88 7.25 23.68 -18.61
CA ILE A 88 5.85 23.99 -18.25
C ILE A 88 5.40 23.36 -16.94
N SER A 89 6.27 22.60 -16.24
CA SER A 89 5.91 22.02 -14.96
C SER A 89 6.00 23.06 -13.84
N ASP A 90 5.27 22.82 -12.76
CA ASP A 90 5.32 23.69 -11.57
C ASP A 90 6.75 23.82 -11.02
N GLY A 91 7.54 22.75 -11.10
CA GLY A 91 8.95 22.75 -10.68
C GLY A 91 9.83 23.75 -11.43
N TYR A 92 9.47 24.19 -12.64
CA TYR A 92 10.18 25.27 -13.34
C TYR A 92 9.84 26.65 -12.78
N TYR A 93 8.59 26.88 -12.38
CA TYR A 93 8.15 28.15 -11.80
C TYR A 93 8.67 28.36 -10.38
N ASP A 94 8.86 27.27 -9.63
CA ASP A 94 9.43 27.28 -8.29
C ASP A 94 10.97 27.33 -8.29
N TRP A 95 11.60 27.22 -9.45
CA TRP A 95 13.04 27.15 -9.58
C TRP A 95 13.73 28.52 -9.43
N ASN A 96 14.77 28.59 -8.59
CA ASN A 96 15.63 29.76 -8.48
C ASN A 96 16.76 29.73 -9.52
N GLU A 97 16.94 30.82 -10.28
CA GLU A 97 17.83 30.91 -11.46
C GLU A 97 19.32 30.64 -11.22
N ASP A 98 19.77 30.55 -9.96
CA ASP A 98 21.18 30.43 -9.58
C ASP A 98 21.81 29.06 -9.90
N TRP A 99 21.01 28.06 -10.27
CA TRP A 99 21.48 26.72 -10.61
C TRP A 99 20.66 26.10 -11.74
N SER A 100 21.13 25.00 -12.33
CA SER A 100 20.36 24.20 -13.30
C SER A 100 20.12 22.83 -12.69
N PRO A 101 18.88 22.32 -12.70
CA PRO A 101 18.58 21.05 -12.06
C PRO A 101 19.36 19.91 -12.73
N GLY A 102 19.81 18.97 -11.91
CA GLY A 102 20.37 17.71 -12.38
C GLY A 102 19.30 16.86 -13.06
N THR A 103 19.72 15.80 -13.79
CA THR A 103 18.77 14.90 -14.48
C THR A 103 17.77 14.25 -13.52
N ASN A 104 18.18 13.90 -12.31
CA ASN A 104 17.28 13.28 -11.32
C ASN A 104 16.23 14.28 -10.81
N GLU A 105 16.62 15.53 -10.58
CA GLU A 105 15.70 16.58 -10.14
C GLU A 105 14.72 16.96 -11.25
N LEU A 106 15.19 17.02 -12.50
CA LEU A 106 14.32 17.16 -13.67
C LEU A 106 13.30 16.03 -13.76
N LEU A 107 13.72 14.81 -13.44
CA LEU A 107 12.84 13.65 -13.49
C LEU A 107 11.74 13.75 -12.44
N GLU A 108 12.09 14.04 -11.19
CA GLU A 108 11.14 14.22 -10.08
C GLU A 108 10.12 15.33 -10.40
N MET A 109 10.58 16.50 -10.84
CA MET A 109 9.68 17.61 -11.19
C MET A 109 8.76 17.34 -12.39
N VAL A 110 9.19 16.51 -13.34
CA VAL A 110 8.37 16.12 -14.50
C VAL A 110 7.43 14.97 -14.15
N GLU A 111 7.83 14.09 -13.23
CA GLU A 111 7.04 13.00 -12.67
C GLU A 111 5.84 13.54 -11.88
N ASP A 112 6.04 14.53 -11.02
CA ASP A 112 4.96 15.18 -10.26
C ASP A 112 3.91 15.82 -11.18
N GLU A 113 4.36 16.48 -12.26
CA GLU A 113 3.47 17.08 -13.27
C GLU A 113 2.69 15.99 -14.03
N LEU A 114 3.38 14.92 -14.46
CA LEU A 114 2.75 13.81 -15.17
C LEU A 114 1.71 13.11 -14.28
N TYR A 115 2.03 12.88 -13.01
CA TYR A 115 1.11 12.33 -12.03
C TYR A 115 -0.12 13.23 -11.84
N SER A 116 0.09 14.55 -11.72
CA SER A 116 -1.00 15.52 -11.59
C SER A 116 -1.94 15.48 -12.80
N ILE A 117 -1.41 15.30 -14.01
CA ILE A 117 -2.23 15.14 -15.22
C ILE A 117 -3.05 13.85 -15.15
N ILE A 118 -2.44 12.72 -14.78
CA ILE A 118 -3.12 11.43 -14.63
C ILE A 118 -4.23 11.51 -13.57
N TYR A 119 -3.95 12.15 -12.43
CA TYR A 119 -4.92 12.39 -11.37
C TYR A 119 -6.12 13.20 -11.88
N ASN A 120 -5.88 14.28 -12.62
CA ASN A 120 -6.96 15.09 -13.22
C ASN A 120 -7.78 14.29 -14.25
N ILE A 121 -7.14 13.42 -15.04
CA ILE A 121 -7.87 12.51 -15.95
C ILE A 121 -8.77 11.59 -15.12
N ALA A 122 -8.24 10.96 -14.07
CA ALA A 122 -8.99 10.06 -13.21
C ALA A 122 -10.17 10.75 -12.49
N GLU A 123 -10.00 11.99 -12.05
CA GLU A 123 -11.07 12.81 -11.47
C GLU A 123 -12.18 13.10 -12.49
N SER A 124 -11.83 13.29 -13.75
CA SER A 124 -12.76 13.74 -14.80
C SER A 124 -13.46 12.62 -15.58
N GLU A 125 -12.85 11.44 -15.67
CA GLU A 125 -13.32 10.32 -16.48
C GLU A 125 -14.38 9.50 -15.74
N GLU A 126 -15.49 9.14 -16.39
CA GLU A 126 -16.55 8.36 -15.73
C GLU A 126 -16.05 6.96 -15.32
N VAL A 127 -16.36 6.54 -14.10
CA VAL A 127 -16.10 5.17 -13.61
C VAL A 127 -17.08 4.22 -14.28
N THR A 128 -16.55 3.18 -14.91
CA THR A 128 -17.33 2.09 -15.47
C THR A 128 -17.40 0.94 -14.46
N ARG A 129 -18.60 0.39 -14.27
CA ARG A 129 -18.83 -0.79 -13.43
C ARG A 129 -19.54 -1.84 -14.25
N ASN A 130 -19.01 -3.06 -14.24
CA ASN A 130 -19.70 -4.21 -14.80
C ASN A 130 -20.72 -4.72 -13.77
N CYS A 131 -21.83 -4.00 -13.65
CA CYS A 131 -22.98 -4.38 -12.83
C CYS A 131 -23.82 -5.49 -13.49
N ASP A 132 -23.20 -6.42 -14.22
CA ASP A 132 -23.89 -7.54 -14.88
C ASP A 132 -24.34 -8.64 -13.89
N ASP A 133 -24.14 -8.40 -12.58
CA ASP A 133 -24.91 -9.08 -11.55
C ASP A 133 -26.36 -8.54 -11.57
N GLU A 134 -27.13 -9.02 -12.55
CA GLU A 134 -28.55 -9.26 -12.39
C GLU A 134 -28.70 -10.17 -11.17
N TYR A 135 -28.66 -9.57 -9.98
CA TYR A 135 -29.36 -10.10 -8.83
C TYR A 135 -30.82 -10.16 -9.26
N GLU A 136 -31.21 -11.31 -9.82
CA GLU A 136 -32.59 -11.77 -9.79
C GLU A 136 -33.04 -11.49 -8.36
N LYS A 137 -33.85 -10.44 -8.20
CA LYS A 137 -34.56 -10.21 -6.96
C LYS A 137 -35.40 -11.47 -6.79
N ASP A 138 -34.89 -12.40 -6.00
CA ASP A 138 -35.66 -13.46 -5.38
C ASP A 138 -36.64 -12.75 -4.44
N ASP A 139 -37.68 -12.19 -5.07
CA ASP A 139 -38.90 -11.79 -4.41
C ASP A 139 -39.41 -13.04 -3.68
N ASP A 140 -39.37 -12.94 -2.36
CA ASP A 140 -40.37 -13.56 -1.49
C ASP A 140 -40.29 -15.09 -1.32
N LYS A 141 -39.40 -15.52 -0.43
CA LYS A 141 -39.72 -16.67 0.44
C LYS A 141 -39.42 -16.32 1.89
N ASN A 142 -40.50 -16.02 2.62
CA ASN A 142 -40.59 -16.13 4.08
C ASN A 142 -39.76 -17.32 4.60
N VAL A 143 -38.64 -17.04 5.24
CA VAL A 143 -37.93 -18.02 6.08
C VAL A 143 -38.07 -17.52 7.50
N ASP A 144 -38.96 -18.18 8.22
CA ASP A 144 -39.19 -17.98 9.65
C ASP A 144 -37.90 -18.23 10.44
N ASP A 145 -37.66 -17.34 11.41
CA ASP A 145 -36.61 -17.37 12.44
C ASP A 145 -36.46 -18.75 13.09
N ASP A 146 -35.30 -19.38 12.92
CA ASP A 146 -34.78 -20.37 13.87
C ASP A 146 -33.36 -19.94 14.27
N GLU A 147 -33.25 -19.39 15.49
CA GLU A 147 -32.01 -19.01 16.17
C GLU A 147 -31.18 -20.26 16.51
N GLU A 148 -30.09 -20.54 15.78
CA GLU A 148 -29.07 -21.50 16.22
C GLU A 148 -27.77 -20.81 16.63
N GLU A 149 -27.45 -20.99 17.92
CA GLU A 149 -26.30 -20.54 18.68
C GLU A 149 -25.04 -21.31 18.22
N PHE A 150 -24.10 -20.64 17.53
CA PHE A 150 -22.82 -21.23 17.14
C PHE A 150 -21.71 -20.80 18.12
N GLU A 151 -21.33 -21.72 19.02
CA GLU A 151 -20.09 -21.66 19.80
C GLU A 151 -18.96 -22.45 19.11
N ASP A 152 -17.80 -21.82 19.10
CA ASP A 152 -16.44 -22.37 19.13
C ASP A 152 -15.71 -22.94 17.89
N GLU A 153 -14.38 -22.74 17.99
CA GLU A 153 -13.29 -23.60 17.51
C GLU A 153 -12.43 -23.06 16.35
N ILE A 154 -11.36 -22.33 16.69
CA ILE A 154 -10.18 -22.15 15.83
C ILE A 154 -8.95 -22.60 16.61
N GLU A 155 -8.46 -23.79 16.28
CA GLU A 155 -7.13 -24.29 16.63
C GLU A 155 -6.50 -24.86 15.35
N ALA A 156 -5.33 -24.35 14.92
CA ALA A 156 -4.32 -25.09 14.18
C ALA A 156 -3.09 -24.21 13.87
N GLU A 157 -2.03 -24.38 14.65
CA GLU A 157 -0.66 -24.04 14.27
C GLU A 157 -0.17 -25.02 13.18
N LYS A 158 0.47 -24.52 12.12
CA LYS A 158 1.18 -25.34 11.12
C LYS A 158 2.68 -25.19 11.28
N GLU A 159 3.33 -26.31 11.58
CA GLU A 159 4.78 -26.48 11.66
C GLU A 159 5.36 -26.69 10.23
N ILE A 160 6.33 -25.86 9.83
CA ILE A 160 7.01 -25.95 8.52
C ILE A 160 8.37 -26.63 8.71
N ILE A 161 8.59 -27.76 8.02
CA ILE A 161 9.84 -28.53 8.01
C ILE A 161 10.69 -28.10 6.81
N PHE A 162 11.98 -27.80 7.06
CA PHE A 162 13.00 -27.48 6.04
C PHE A 162 13.81 -28.74 5.66
N GLU A 163 13.92 -29.05 4.36
CA GLU A 163 14.89 -30.00 3.82
C GLU A 163 16.02 -29.28 3.06
N GLU A 164 17.26 -29.72 3.30
CA GLU A 164 18.49 -29.12 2.78
C GLU A 164 18.82 -29.58 1.34
N GLY A 165 18.99 -28.63 0.42
CA GLY A 165 19.73 -28.89 -0.82
C GLY A 165 19.52 -27.88 -1.95
N GLY A 166 20.41 -26.88 -2.11
CA GLY A 166 20.52 -26.12 -3.37
C GLY A 166 21.00 -24.67 -3.28
N PHE A 167 22.26 -24.44 -2.93
CA PHE A 167 22.81 -23.11 -2.54
C PHE A 167 23.09 -22.09 -3.66
N LYS A 168 22.61 -22.27 -4.90
CA LYS A 168 22.98 -21.37 -6.03
C LYS A 168 21.81 -20.67 -6.77
N ASN A 169 20.57 -21.10 -6.54
CA ASN A 169 19.35 -20.36 -6.95
C ASN A 169 18.65 -19.67 -5.75
N PHE A 170 19.35 -19.61 -4.60
CA PHE A 170 18.81 -19.21 -3.31
C PHE A 170 18.74 -17.69 -3.12
N CYS A 171 19.56 -16.89 -3.82
CA CYS A 171 19.56 -15.44 -3.58
C CYS A 171 18.38 -14.70 -4.24
N ASP A 172 17.84 -15.17 -5.37
CA ASP A 172 16.68 -14.52 -6.02
C ASP A 172 15.34 -15.03 -5.48
N THR A 173 15.24 -16.32 -5.16
CA THR A 173 13.98 -16.93 -4.71
C THR A 173 13.77 -16.75 -3.20
N THR A 174 14.82 -16.87 -2.38
CA THR A 174 14.71 -16.69 -0.92
C THR A 174 14.58 -15.22 -0.52
N ALA A 175 15.12 -14.28 -1.32
CA ALA A 175 14.88 -12.86 -1.10
C ALA A 175 13.42 -12.48 -1.40
N LYS A 176 12.83 -13.00 -2.48
CA LYS A 176 11.41 -12.81 -2.81
C LYS A 176 10.47 -13.51 -1.83
N LEU A 177 10.77 -14.73 -1.42
CA LEU A 177 9.98 -15.46 -0.40
C LEU A 177 9.96 -14.71 0.94
N LYS A 178 11.12 -14.23 1.42
CA LYS A 178 11.18 -13.41 2.65
C LYS A 178 10.47 -12.06 2.52
N LEU A 179 10.30 -11.57 1.31
CA LEU A 179 9.69 -10.28 1.05
C LEU A 179 8.16 -10.34 1.17
N ASN A 180 7.56 -11.41 0.62
CA ASN A 180 6.15 -11.71 0.81
C ASN A 180 5.86 -11.98 2.28
N ASP A 181 6.74 -12.70 2.99
CA ASP A 181 6.62 -12.90 4.44
C ASP A 181 6.64 -11.56 5.21
N ILE A 182 7.47 -10.59 4.79
CA ILE A 182 7.51 -9.25 5.39
C ILE A 182 6.22 -8.48 5.09
N MET A 183 5.69 -8.58 3.87
CA MET A 183 4.41 -7.95 3.50
C MET A 183 3.25 -8.54 4.28
N ASP A 184 3.20 -9.86 4.45
CA ASP A 184 2.19 -10.53 5.27
C ASP A 184 2.26 -10.07 6.73
N VAL A 185 3.46 -9.89 7.28
CA VAL A 185 3.66 -9.31 8.62
C VAL A 185 3.16 -7.87 8.66
N ILE A 186 3.50 -7.04 7.67
CA ILE A 186 3.05 -5.64 7.57
C ILE A 186 1.53 -5.57 7.50
N PHE A 187 0.89 -6.37 6.66
CA PHE A 187 -0.58 -6.40 6.50
C PHE A 187 -1.29 -6.92 7.74
N ASN A 188 -0.79 -8.00 8.35
CA ASN A 188 -1.38 -8.54 9.57
C ASN A 188 -1.28 -7.55 10.74
N GLU A 189 -0.14 -6.89 10.88
CA GLU A 189 0.08 -5.86 11.89
C GLU A 189 -0.78 -4.61 11.62
N TYR A 190 -0.94 -4.20 10.38
CA TYR A 190 -1.87 -3.11 10.00
C TYR A 190 -3.33 -3.46 10.35
N GLY A 191 -3.75 -4.70 10.08
CA GLY A 191 -5.06 -5.22 10.46
C GLY A 191 -5.27 -5.21 11.99
N ARG A 192 -4.24 -5.56 12.77
CA ARG A 192 -4.25 -5.47 14.25
C ARG A 192 -4.41 -4.03 14.72
N VAL A 193 -3.67 -3.07 14.15
CA VAL A 193 -3.77 -1.63 14.47
C VAL A 193 -5.18 -1.11 14.18
N SER A 194 -5.74 -1.50 13.04
CA SER A 194 -7.08 -1.07 12.63
C SER A 194 -8.15 -1.49 13.65
N ARG A 195 -8.01 -2.70 14.22
CA ARG A 195 -8.89 -3.28 15.26
C ARG A 195 -8.65 -2.74 16.68
N MET A 196 -7.59 -1.96 16.94
CA MET A 196 -7.38 -1.35 18.26
C MET A 196 -8.50 -0.36 18.60
N THR A 197 -9.10 -0.53 19.80
CA THR A 197 -10.17 0.33 20.32
C THR A 197 -9.67 1.75 20.65
N THR A 198 -10.59 2.70 20.72
CA THR A 198 -10.35 4.15 20.83
C THR A 198 -9.57 4.62 22.07
N GLY A 199 -9.26 3.73 23.01
CA GLY A 199 -8.59 4.05 24.27
C GLY A 199 -7.12 4.49 24.15
N ASP A 200 -6.45 4.18 23.03
CA ASP A 200 -4.99 4.38 22.92
C ASP A 200 -4.58 5.08 21.61
N LYS A 201 -5.21 6.24 21.33
CA LYS A 201 -4.99 7.05 20.13
C LYS A 201 -3.50 7.34 19.84
N LYS A 202 -2.70 7.56 20.89
CA LYS A 202 -1.27 7.86 20.75
C LYS A 202 -0.47 6.63 20.30
N LYS A 203 -0.80 5.44 20.81
CA LYS A 203 -0.16 4.19 20.37
C LYS A 203 -0.60 3.81 18.96
N LYS A 204 -1.88 3.96 18.64
CA LYS A 204 -2.40 3.71 17.28
C LYS A 204 -1.71 4.60 16.24
N ALA A 205 -1.48 5.88 16.56
CA ALA A 205 -0.74 6.81 15.70
C ALA A 205 0.73 6.41 15.52
N GLN A 206 1.43 6.07 16.62
CA GLN A 206 2.82 5.61 16.55
C GLN A 206 2.95 4.34 15.72
N TYR A 207 2.04 3.37 15.91
CA TYR A 207 2.08 2.10 15.18
C TYR A 207 1.82 2.27 13.69
N LYS A 208 0.88 3.15 13.31
CA LYS A 208 0.69 3.53 11.89
C LYS A 208 1.97 4.12 11.30
N GLN A 209 2.64 4.99 12.05
CA GLN A 209 3.89 5.60 11.62
C GLN A 209 5.01 4.56 11.46
N ASP A 210 5.11 3.60 12.38
CA ASP A 210 6.09 2.53 12.32
C ASP A 210 5.83 1.62 11.11
N VAL A 211 4.58 1.20 10.87
CA VAL A 211 4.20 0.40 9.69
C VAL A 211 4.48 1.16 8.38
N PHE A 212 4.21 2.46 8.33
CA PHE A 212 4.52 3.30 7.19
C PHE A 212 6.03 3.41 6.93
N VAL A 213 6.85 3.50 7.98
CA VAL A 213 8.31 3.45 7.87
C VAL A 213 8.74 2.10 7.28
N LEU A 214 8.19 0.98 7.77
CA LEU A 214 8.47 -0.34 7.21
C LEU A 214 8.16 -0.43 5.71
N PHE A 215 7.04 0.15 5.30
CA PHE A 215 6.62 0.18 3.90
C PHE A 215 7.55 1.04 3.02
N LYS A 216 7.88 2.28 3.43
CA LYS A 216 8.85 3.12 2.70
C LYS A 216 10.20 2.44 2.52
N LEU A 217 10.62 1.68 3.52
CA LEU A 217 11.87 0.92 3.46
C LEU A 217 11.76 -0.25 2.48
N TYR A 218 10.64 -0.96 2.49
CA TYR A 218 10.35 -2.03 1.53
C TYR A 218 10.38 -1.52 0.08
N THR A 219 9.64 -0.46 -0.24
CA THR A 219 9.57 0.08 -1.61
C THR A 219 10.93 0.59 -2.10
N SER A 220 11.71 1.23 -1.22
CA SER A 220 13.08 1.66 -1.52
C SER A 220 14.04 0.51 -1.83
N THR A 221 13.79 -0.69 -1.28
CA THR A 221 14.62 -1.89 -1.56
C THR A 221 14.22 -2.64 -2.82
N GLN A 222 12.97 -2.51 -3.29
CA GLN A 222 12.50 -3.13 -4.54
C GLN A 222 13.01 -2.39 -5.79
N PHE A 223 13.23 -1.08 -5.69
CA PHE A 223 13.63 -0.24 -6.82
C PHE A 223 14.95 0.51 -6.55
N PRO A 224 16.08 -0.18 -6.30
CA PRO A 224 17.34 0.50 -6.03
C PRO A 224 17.83 1.22 -7.30
N PRO A 225 18.31 2.48 -7.21
CA PRO A 225 18.95 3.15 -8.33
C PRO A 225 20.14 2.31 -8.84
N GLU A 226 20.24 2.08 -10.15
CA GLU A 226 21.24 1.18 -10.76
C GLU A 226 22.69 1.50 -10.36
N ASN A 227 22.96 2.75 -9.99
CA ASN A 227 24.28 3.26 -9.65
C ASN A 227 24.68 3.05 -8.17
N LEU A 228 23.83 2.47 -7.32
CA LEU A 228 24.07 2.35 -5.87
C LEU A 228 24.07 0.91 -5.32
N ARG A 229 23.96 -0.12 -6.17
CA ARG A 229 23.86 -1.54 -5.75
C ARG A 229 24.89 -2.00 -4.69
N PRO A 230 26.18 -1.61 -4.72
CA PRO A 230 27.15 -2.07 -3.71
C PRO A 230 27.02 -1.35 -2.35
N LEU A 231 26.63 -0.06 -2.33
CA LEU A 231 26.44 0.72 -1.10
C LEU A 231 25.13 0.35 -0.40
N TYR A 232 24.10 0.00 -1.17
CA TYR A 232 22.79 -0.38 -0.64
C TYR A 232 22.78 -1.68 0.17
N LEU A 233 23.73 -2.60 -0.03
CA LEU A 233 23.75 -3.87 0.71
C LEU A 233 24.05 -3.68 2.20
N GLU A 234 24.85 -2.68 2.57
CA GLU A 234 25.20 -2.41 3.96
C GLU A 234 24.09 -1.60 4.65
N ASP A 235 23.49 -0.65 3.94
CA ASP A 235 22.33 0.11 4.43
C ASP A 235 21.08 -0.77 4.55
N SER A 236 20.81 -1.65 3.57
CA SER A 236 19.71 -2.63 3.61
C SER A 236 19.90 -3.64 4.74
N ARG A 237 21.14 -4.04 5.04
CA ARG A 237 21.45 -4.91 6.18
C ARG A 237 21.21 -4.21 7.52
N ASN A 238 21.67 -2.98 7.66
CA ASN A 238 21.41 -2.16 8.85
C ASN A 238 19.91 -1.90 9.03
N LEU A 239 19.19 -1.78 7.92
CA LEU A 239 17.74 -1.66 7.88
C LEU A 239 17.03 -2.92 8.34
N LEU A 240 17.39 -4.09 7.81
CA LEU A 240 16.84 -5.38 8.25
C LEU A 240 17.14 -5.64 9.73
N ILE A 241 18.29 -5.19 10.24
CA ILE A 241 18.62 -5.24 11.67
C ILE A 241 17.64 -4.38 12.48
N LYS A 242 17.45 -3.10 12.11
CA LYS A 242 16.48 -2.22 12.78
C LYS A 242 15.06 -2.76 12.71
N LEU A 243 14.68 -3.36 11.58
CA LEU A 243 13.40 -4.01 11.37
C LEU A 243 13.22 -5.19 12.32
N SER A 244 14.23 -6.03 12.46
CA SER A 244 14.23 -7.15 13.40
C SER A 244 14.18 -6.69 14.86
N GLU A 245 14.87 -5.60 15.21
CA GLU A 245 14.81 -5.00 16.55
C GLU A 245 13.40 -4.48 16.88
N HIS A 246 12.75 -3.81 15.92
CA HIS A 246 11.36 -3.37 16.07
C HIS A 246 10.39 -4.54 16.21
N LEU A 247 10.52 -5.59 15.39
CA LEU A 247 9.69 -6.78 15.50
C LEU A 247 9.85 -7.51 16.84
N ILE A 248 11.09 -7.60 17.36
CA ILE A 248 11.36 -8.15 18.71
C ILE A 248 10.68 -7.28 19.77
N ALA A 249 10.79 -5.95 19.67
CA ALA A 249 10.13 -5.04 20.61
C ALA A 249 8.60 -5.18 20.59
N LEU A 250 8.01 -5.45 19.43
CA LEU A 250 6.57 -5.71 19.28
C LEU A 250 6.16 -7.05 19.91
N GLN A 251 6.97 -8.10 19.75
CA GLN A 251 6.75 -9.39 20.43
C GLN A 251 6.82 -9.26 21.96
N ASP A 252 7.75 -8.46 22.48
CA ASP A 252 7.85 -8.18 23.91
C ASP A 252 6.63 -7.42 24.44
N ILE A 253 6.07 -6.50 23.65
CA ILE A 253 4.82 -5.80 24.00
C ILE A 253 3.64 -6.78 24.07
N ASP A 254 3.52 -7.71 23.13
CA ASP A 254 2.44 -8.72 23.12
C ASP A 254 2.56 -9.66 24.34
N LYS A 255 3.79 -10.04 24.69
CA LYS A 255 4.09 -10.79 25.91
C LYS A 255 3.69 -10.02 27.18
N LEU A 256 4.00 -8.72 27.26
CA LEU A 256 3.60 -7.89 28.39
C LEU A 256 2.08 -7.71 28.48
N LEU A 257 1.40 -7.59 27.34
CA LEU A 257 -0.07 -7.49 27.29
C LEU A 257 -0.75 -8.79 27.71
N THR A 258 -0.22 -9.95 27.31
CA THR A 258 -0.72 -11.26 27.72
C THR A 258 -0.44 -11.55 29.19
N GLU A 259 0.73 -11.20 29.71
CA GLU A 259 1.07 -11.35 31.13
C GLU A 259 0.28 -10.39 32.03
N SER A 260 -0.03 -9.16 31.58
CA SER A 260 -0.83 -8.19 32.36
C SER A 260 -2.29 -8.59 32.56
N LYS A 261 -2.82 -9.51 31.74
CA LYS A 261 -4.19 -10.05 31.88
C LYS A 261 -4.31 -11.16 32.93
N VAL A 262 -3.21 -11.57 33.58
CA VAL A 262 -3.19 -12.71 34.52
C VAL A 262 -3.50 -12.32 35.98
N ASP A 263 -3.54 -11.04 36.33
CA ASP A 263 -3.92 -10.62 37.68
C ASP A 263 -5.44 -10.52 37.88
N SER A 264 -6.03 -11.69 38.17
CA SER A 264 -7.17 -11.90 39.06
C SER A 264 -8.34 -10.91 39.01
N VAL A 265 -9.42 -11.30 38.31
CA VAL A 265 -10.77 -10.88 38.70
C VAL A 265 -11.02 -11.41 40.13
N PRO A 266 -11.32 -10.56 41.14
CA PRO A 266 -11.66 -11.06 42.46
C PRO A 266 -12.99 -11.80 42.35
N THR A 267 -12.97 -13.11 42.57
CA THR A 267 -14.20 -13.89 42.71
C THR A 267 -14.92 -13.39 43.97
N ILE A 268 -15.94 -12.54 43.80
CA ILE A 268 -16.82 -12.12 44.88
C ILE A 268 -17.63 -13.35 45.31
N ARG A 269 -17.13 -14.08 46.31
CA ARG A 269 -17.91 -15.09 47.03
C ARG A 269 -18.99 -14.38 47.83
N MET A 270 -20.20 -14.32 47.31
CA MET A 270 -21.39 -13.96 48.09
C MET A 270 -21.56 -15.00 49.21
N LYS A 271 -21.39 -14.57 50.47
CA LYS A 271 -21.75 -15.36 51.64
C LYS A 271 -23.28 -15.50 51.66
N ARG A 272 -23.79 -16.73 51.57
CA ARG A 272 -25.20 -17.03 51.83
C ARG A 272 -25.52 -16.68 53.29
N VAL A 273 -26.51 -15.81 53.47
CA VAL A 273 -27.11 -15.50 54.78
C VAL A 273 -28.11 -16.62 55.08
N PRO A 274 -28.05 -17.29 56.25
CA PRO A 274 -29.04 -18.28 56.62
C PRO A 274 -30.34 -17.57 57.06
N TRP A 275 -31.45 -17.96 56.45
CA TRP A 275 -32.78 -17.58 56.90
C TRP A 275 -33.18 -18.51 58.04
N SER A 276 -33.39 -17.96 59.24
CA SER A 276 -34.05 -18.64 60.34
C SER A 276 -35.54 -18.26 60.33
N CYS A 277 -36.41 -19.27 60.31
CA CYS A 277 -37.79 -19.17 60.77
C CYS A 277 -37.84 -19.13 62.30
#